data_AF-A0A429MK97-F1
#
_entry.id   AF-A0A429MK97-F1
#
_cell.length_a   1.000
_cell.length_b   1.000
_cell.length_c   1.000
_cell.angle_alpha   90.00
_cell.angle_beta   90.00
_cell.angle_gamma   90.00
#
_symmetry.space_group_name_H-M   'P 1'
#
loop_
_entity.id
_entity.type
_entity.pdbx_description
1 polymer ?
#
loop_
_entity_poly.entity_id
_entity_poly.type
_entity_poly.pdbx_seq_one_letter_code
_entity_poly.pdbx_strand_id
1 'polypeptide(L)' 'MTQSVCILGVTGSIGRSTLKILGQHPDKYSVFAVSAHSRISELVEICKQFRPKVVVVPEQ' A
#
# COMPACT_ATOMS: atom_id res chain seq x y z
N MET A 1 9.37 17.06 4.53
CA MET A 1 8.77 16.51 3.29
C MET A 1 8.79 15.00 3.42
N THR A 2 7.67 14.30 3.19
CA THR A 2 7.64 12.83 3.34
C THR A 2 8.06 12.14 2.04
N GLN A 3 8.76 11.02 2.15
CA GLN A 3 9.11 10.17 1.01
C GLN A 3 7.87 9.41 0.54
N SER A 4 7.50 9.59 -0.72
CA SER A 4 6.41 8.84 -1.35
C SER A 4 6.87 7.44 -1.74
N VAL A 5 6.09 6.43 -1.39
CA VAL A 5 6.40 5.01 -1.63
C VAL A 5 5.31 4.38 -2.50
N CYS A 6 5.74 3.62 -3.51
CA CYS A 6 4.89 2.74 -4.31
C CYS A 6 5.15 1.29 -3.90
N ILE A 7 4.10 0.52 -3.59
CA ILE A 7 4.21 -0.86 -3.14
C ILE A 7 3.54 -1.80 -4.16
N LEU A 8 4.34 -2.63 -4.83
CA LEU A 8 3.85 -3.62 -5.78
C LEU A 8 3.60 -4.95 -5.05
N GLY A 9 2.36 -5.43 -5.06
CA GLY A 9 1.98 -6.62 -4.29
C GLY A 9 1.80 -6.35 -2.79
N VAL A 10 1.04 -5.30 -2.45
CA VAL A 10 0.85 -4.79 -1.09
C VAL A 10 0.25 -5.81 -0.13
N THR A 11 -0.56 -6.74 -0.62
CA THR A 11 -1.17 -7.84 0.16
C THR A 11 -0.24 -9.03 0.39
N GLY A 12 0.97 -8.99 -0.18
CA GLY A 12 2.01 -10.00 0.02
C GLY A 12 2.71 -9.88 1.38
N SER A 13 3.57 -10.85 1.71
CA SER A 13 4.32 -10.83 2.97
C SER A 13 5.19 -9.56 3.10
N ILE A 14 5.94 -9.23 2.04
CA ILE A 14 6.79 -8.03 1.99
C ILE A 14 5.93 -6.77 2.01
N GLY A 15 4.92 -6.67 1.16
CA GLY A 15 4.05 -5.48 1.08
C GLY A 15 3.41 -5.11 2.43
N ARG A 16 2.91 -6.10 3.19
CA ARG A 16 2.33 -5.88 4.53
C ARG A 16 3.38 -5.50 5.56
N SER A 17 4.56 -6.10 5.49
CA SER A 17 5.68 -5.74 6.36
C SER A 17 6.15 -4.31 6.10
N THR A 18 6.21 -3.91 4.83
CA THR A 18 6.48 -2.54 4.41
C THR A 18 5.41 -1.59 4.93
N LEU A 19 4.12 -1.86 4.74
CA LEU A 19 3.03 -1.03 5.27
C LEU A 19 3.11 -0.84 6.78
N LYS A 20 3.48 -1.88 7.53
CA LYS A 20 3.66 -1.81 8.99
C LYS A 20 4.73 -0.78 9.37
N ILE A 21 5.88 -0.78 8.69
CA ILE A 21 6.97 0.17 8.94
C ILE A 21 6.54 1.58 8.53
N LEU A 22 5.87 1.74 7.38
CA LEU A 22 5.38 3.03 6.91
C LEU A 22 4.35 3.63 7.90
N GLY A 23 3.45 2.80 8.43
CA GLY A 23 2.47 3.22 9.45
C GLY A 23 3.09 3.63 10.78
N GLN A 24 4.31 3.16 11.10
CA GLN A 24 5.06 3.57 12.29
C GLN A 24 5.80 4.91 12.10
N HIS A 25 5.97 5.38 10.85
CA HIS A 25 6.73 6.57 10.51
C HIS A 25 5.97 7.50 9.54
N PRO A 26 4.76 7.96 9.90
CA PRO A 26 3.93 8.83 9.03
C PRO A 26 4.56 10.20 8.77
N ASP A 27 5.51 10.64 9.62
CA ASP A 27 6.30 11.86 9.45
C ASP A 27 7.40 11.72 8.38
N LYS A 28 7.77 10.48 8.01
CA LYS A 28 8.83 10.19 7.05
C LYS A 28 8.29 9.65 5.73
N TYR A 29 7.20 8.89 5.75
CA TYR A 29 6.71 8.19 4.57
C TYR A 29 5.24 8.47 4.30
N SER A 30 4.88 8.44 3.01
CA SER A 30 3.50 8.43 2.55
C SER A 30 3.30 7.35 1.49
N VAL A 31 2.16 6.66 1.54
CA VAL A 31 1.79 5.67 0.52
C VAL A 31 1.21 6.42 -0.68
N PHE A 32 1.94 6.43 -1.79
CA PHE A 32 1.48 7.09 -3.00
C PHE A 32 0.63 6.14 -3.86
N ALA A 33 1.13 4.91 -4.07
CA ALA A 33 0.48 3.92 -4.90
C ALA A 33 0.64 2.51 -4.34
N VAL A 34 -0.36 1.66 -4.58
CA VAL A 34 -0.33 0.24 -4.24
C VAL A 34 -0.87 -0.61 -5.38
N SER A 35 -0.39 -1.85 -5.48
CA SER A 35 -1.02 -2.87 -6.32
C SER A 35 -1.24 -4.18 -5.58
N ALA A 36 -2.26 -4.92 -5.97
CA ALA A 36 -2.49 -6.30 -5.54
C ALA A 36 -3.14 -7.11 -6.66
N HIS A 37 -3.01 -8.44 -6.59
CA HIS A 37 -3.56 -9.35 -7.59
C HIS A 37 -4.98 -9.80 -7.21
N SER A 38 -5.12 -10.84 -6.37
CA SER A 38 -6.41 -11.48 -6.09
C SER A 38 -7.05 -11.13 -4.74
N ARG A 39 -6.29 -10.59 -3.78
CA ARG A 39 -6.77 -10.29 -2.41
C ARG A 39 -7.45 -8.92 -2.31
N ILE A 40 -8.53 -8.74 -3.05
CA ILE A 40 -9.18 -7.43 -3.22
C ILE A 40 -9.76 -6.88 -1.92
N SER A 41 -10.40 -7.70 -1.09
CA SER A 41 -10.95 -7.23 0.19
C SER A 41 -9.86 -6.68 1.12
N GLU A 42 -8.71 -7.34 1.18
CA GLU A 42 -7.54 -6.86 1.95
C GLU A 42 -6.98 -5.56 1.36
N LEU A 43 -6.91 -5.46 0.02
CA LEU A 43 -6.51 -4.23 -0.67
C LEU A 43 -7.44 -3.06 -0.35
N VAL A 44 -8.76 -3.28 -0.29
CA VAL A 44 -9.75 -2.24 0.03
C VAL A 44 -9.51 -1.69 1.44
N GLU A 45 -9.28 -2.55 2.44
CA GLU A 45 -8.99 -2.10 3.80
C GLU A 45 -7.67 -1.32 3.88
N ILE A 46 -6.64 -1.75 3.15
CA ILE A 46 -5.40 -1.00 3.00
C ILE A 46 -5.65 0.39 2.41
N CYS A 47 -6.49 0.48 1.37
CA CYS A 47 -6.81 1.76 0.72
C CYS A 47 -7.56 2.71 1.66
N LYS A 48 -8.50 2.19 2.47
CA LYS A 48 -9.19 3.00 3.48
C LYS A 48 -8.23 3.56 4.53
N GLN A 49 -7.26 2.76 4.97
CA GLN A 49 -6.30 3.14 5.99
C GLN A 49 -5.25 4.13 5.49
N PHE A 50 -4.61 3.84 4.35
CA PHE A 50 -3.45 4.60 3.88
C PHE A 50 -3.78 5.64 2.80
N ARG A 51 -5.00 5.61 2.25
CA ARG A 51 -5.51 6.54 1.23
C ARG A 51 -4.51 6.82 0.11
N PRO A 52 -3.99 5.78 -0.57
CA PRO A 52 -3.12 5.95 -1.72
C PRO A 52 -3.83 6.73 -2.83
N LYS A 53 -3.07 7.50 -3.60
CA LYS A 53 -3.60 8.24 -4.75
C LYS A 53 -3.89 7.33 -5.95
N VAL A 54 -3.15 6.24 -6.08
CA VAL A 54 -3.28 5.29 -7.18
C VAL A 54 -3.37 3.86 -6.65
N VAL A 55 -4.30 3.09 -7.19
CA VAL A 55 -4.48 1.67 -6.90
C VAL A 55 -4.54 0.93 -8.22
N VAL A 56 -3.71 -0.11 -8.37
CA VAL A 56 -3.68 -0.93 -9.58
C VAL A 56 -4.05 -2.37 -9.25
N VAL A 57 -5.01 -2.90 -9.98
CA VAL A 57 -5.37 -4.32 -9.97
C VAL A 57 -5.22 -4.80 -11.42
N PRO A 58 -4.35 -5.79 -11.70
CA PRO A 58 -4.21 -6.31 -13.06
C PRO A 58 -5.50 -7.01 -13.49
N GLU A 59 -5.85 -6.86 -14.77
CA GLU A 59 -6.79 -7.75 -15.42
C GLU A 59 -6.09 -9.10 -15.56
N GLN A 60 -6.63 -10.12 -14.89
CA GLN A 60 -6.20 -11.53 -14.79
C GLN A 60 -4.96 -11.95 -15.60
#